data_AF-A0AAE4NMC0-F1
#
_entry.id   AF-A0AAE4NMC0-F1
#
_cell.length_a   1.000
_cell.length_b   1.000
_cell.length_c   1.000
_cell.angle_alpha   90.00
_cell.angle_beta   90.00
_cell.angle_gamma   90.00
#
_symmetry.space_group_name_H-M   'P 1'
#
loop_
_entity.id
_entity.type
_entity.pdbx_description
1 polymer ?
#
loop_
_entity_poly.entity_id
_entity_poly.type
_entity_poly.pdbx_seq_one_letter_code
_entity_poly.pdbx_strand_id
1 'polypeptide(L)'
;MAREKKKQRNRSRTRVPVASRAADIRKAQRAQQKKTQKPDRMSIAGVGVIVVIVLIVLLAIAVPLRNYYHGRSEIARLHESIAAKQDEKAALLEKIDKYKSDEYIKQEARRRFGVVDEGETAYRIIDPQIKPDNQLTTDGQEEEDSRQWYEVLWDSVAEPPEEEAPSEQVNHLPIEPPPEEKADVR
;
A
#
# COMPACT_ATOMS: atom_id res chain seq x y z
N MET A 1 -79.61 -69.84 -72.33
CA MET A 1 -79.48 -70.84 -71.23
C MET A 1 -78.25 -71.67 -71.53
N ALA A 2 -77.26 -71.96 -70.70
CA ALA A 2 -76.86 -71.55 -69.37
C ALA A 2 -75.47 -72.19 -69.14
N ARG A 3 -74.53 -71.45 -68.53
CA ARG A 3 -73.37 -71.94 -67.74
C ARG A 3 -72.31 -72.75 -68.53
N GLU A 4 -71.01 -72.49 -68.42
CA GLU A 4 -70.24 -72.52 -67.18
C GLU A 4 -68.81 -71.99 -67.41
N LYS A 5 -68.30 -71.25 -66.44
CA LYS A 5 -66.98 -70.61 -66.44
C LYS A 5 -65.92 -71.61 -66.00
N LYS A 6 -64.79 -71.72 -66.72
CA LYS A 6 -63.53 -72.19 -66.12
C LYS A 6 -62.43 -71.14 -66.27
N LYS A 7 -62.13 -70.55 -65.13
CA LYS A 7 -61.09 -69.57 -64.83
C LYS A 7 -60.02 -70.32 -64.03
N GLN A 8 -58.75 -70.25 -64.41
CA GLN A 8 -57.56 -70.44 -63.54
C GLN A 8 -56.29 -70.26 -64.40
N ARG A 9 -55.70 -69.05 -64.47
CA ARG A 9 -54.78 -68.37 -63.54
C ARG A 9 -53.36 -68.97 -63.52
N ASN A 10 -52.49 -68.23 -64.21
CA ASN A 10 -51.04 -68.24 -64.21
C ASN A 10 -50.45 -68.39 -62.79
N ARG A 11 -49.56 -69.37 -62.56
CA ARG A 11 -48.83 -69.51 -61.28
C ARG A 11 -47.47 -68.82 -61.40
N SER A 12 -47.37 -67.66 -60.78
CA SER A 12 -46.12 -66.95 -60.52
C SER A 12 -45.29 -67.62 -59.42
N ARG A 13 -43.97 -67.62 -59.59
CA ARG A 13 -42.94 -68.05 -58.64
C ARG A 13 -43.09 -67.39 -57.26
N THR A 14 -42.92 -68.18 -56.20
CA THR A 14 -42.61 -67.69 -54.85
C THR A 14 -41.16 -68.04 -54.54
N ARG A 15 -40.25 -67.10 -54.77
CA ARG A 15 -38.87 -67.15 -54.25
C ARG A 15 -38.90 -66.36 -52.94
N VAL A 16 -38.65 -67.02 -51.83
CA VAL A 16 -38.62 -66.38 -50.50
C VAL A 16 -37.24 -65.75 -50.30
N PRO A 17 -37.11 -64.41 -50.19
CA PRO A 17 -35.81 -63.80 -49.90
C PRO A 17 -35.56 -63.81 -48.39
N VAL A 18 -34.73 -64.73 -47.93
CA VAL A 18 -34.12 -64.71 -46.59
C VAL A 18 -32.92 -63.76 -46.61
N ALA A 19 -33.18 -62.45 -46.69
CA ALA A 19 -32.12 -61.43 -46.61
C ALA A 19 -32.58 -60.09 -46.00
N SER A 20 -33.85 -59.95 -45.59
CA SER A 20 -34.38 -58.68 -45.08
C SER A 20 -34.04 -58.41 -43.62
N ARG A 21 -33.85 -59.43 -42.77
CA ARG A 21 -33.68 -59.21 -41.32
C ARG A 21 -32.40 -58.45 -40.93
N ALA A 22 -31.29 -58.71 -41.63
CA ALA A 22 -30.01 -58.04 -41.33
C ALA A 22 -29.99 -56.57 -41.81
N ALA A 23 -30.68 -56.27 -42.90
CA ALA A 23 -30.82 -54.90 -43.41
C ALA A 23 -31.74 -54.06 -42.51
N ASP A 24 -32.82 -54.65 -42.02
CA ASP A 24 -33.79 -53.97 -41.16
C ASP A 24 -33.19 -53.64 -39.78
N ILE A 25 -32.36 -54.52 -39.21
CA ILE A 25 -31.67 -54.26 -37.93
C ILE A 25 -30.67 -53.10 -38.08
N ARG A 26 -29.88 -53.06 -39.16
CA ARG A 26 -28.94 -51.96 -39.41
C ARG A 26 -29.64 -50.64 -39.67
N LYS A 27 -30.82 -50.66 -40.29
CA LYS A 27 -31.65 -49.46 -40.53
C LYS A 27 -32.30 -48.96 -39.25
N ALA A 28 -32.77 -49.86 -38.38
CA ALA A 28 -33.32 -49.53 -37.07
C ALA A 28 -32.26 -48.92 -36.14
N GLN A 29 -31.04 -49.46 -36.13
CA GLN A 29 -29.92 -48.92 -35.36
C GLN A 29 -29.45 -47.53 -35.87
N ARG A 30 -29.37 -47.34 -37.20
CA ARG A 30 -29.04 -46.03 -37.78
C ARG A 30 -30.16 -44.99 -37.61
N ALA A 31 -31.42 -45.41 -37.52
CA ALA A 31 -32.55 -44.52 -37.26
C ALA A 31 -32.62 -44.09 -35.77
N GLN A 32 -32.14 -44.93 -34.84
CA GLN A 32 -32.04 -44.59 -33.43
C GLN A 32 -30.87 -43.65 -33.11
N GLN A 33 -29.73 -43.76 -33.81
CA GLN A 33 -28.61 -42.83 -33.64
C GLN A 33 -28.87 -41.41 -34.20
N LYS A 34 -29.89 -41.24 -35.06
CA LYS A 34 -30.21 -39.96 -35.71
C LYS A 34 -31.24 -39.10 -34.97
N LYS A 35 -31.74 -39.56 -33.82
CA LYS A 35 -32.70 -38.82 -32.98
C LYS A 35 -32.12 -38.62 -31.58
N THR A 36 -31.26 -37.60 -31.42
CA THR A 36 -31.15 -36.71 -30.24
C THR A 36 -29.81 -35.94 -30.26
N GLN A 37 -29.53 -35.23 -31.35
CA GLN A 37 -28.80 -33.98 -31.23
C GLN A 37 -29.71 -32.87 -31.73
N LYS A 38 -30.69 -32.52 -30.91
CA LYS A 38 -31.18 -31.14 -30.95
C LYS A 38 -30.02 -30.29 -30.42
N PRO A 39 -29.62 -29.20 -31.10
CA PRO A 39 -28.78 -28.22 -30.44
C PRO A 39 -29.56 -27.76 -29.21
N ASP A 40 -29.08 -28.17 -28.04
CA ASP A 40 -29.70 -27.82 -26.78
C ASP A 40 -29.45 -26.33 -26.60
N ARG A 41 -30.46 -25.53 -26.92
CA ARG A 41 -30.43 -24.08 -26.81
C ARG A 41 -30.29 -23.66 -25.34
N MET A 42 -30.56 -24.61 -24.43
CA MET A 42 -30.28 -24.52 -23.01
C MET A 42 -28.81 -24.73 -22.66
N SER A 43 -28.00 -25.34 -23.53
CA SER A 43 -26.54 -25.41 -23.38
C SER A 43 -25.89 -24.06 -23.66
N ILE A 44 -26.37 -23.26 -24.63
CA ILE A 44 -25.83 -21.91 -24.87
C ILE A 44 -26.19 -20.98 -23.70
N ALA A 45 -27.43 -21.05 -23.19
CA ALA A 45 -27.83 -20.33 -22.00
C ALA A 45 -27.03 -20.78 -20.76
N GLY A 46 -26.85 -22.09 -20.58
CA GLY A 46 -26.03 -22.65 -19.48
C GLY A 46 -24.54 -22.28 -19.58
N VAL A 47 -23.97 -22.28 -20.79
CA VAL A 47 -22.61 -21.82 -21.06
C VAL A 47 -22.49 -20.32 -20.77
N GLY A 48 -23.51 -19.52 -21.12
CA GLY A 48 -23.57 -18.11 -20.76
C GLY A 48 -23.53 -17.88 -19.24
N VAL A 49 -24.32 -18.64 -18.47
CA VAL A 49 -24.32 -18.56 -17.01
C VAL A 49 -22.96 -18.97 -16.42
N ILE A 50 -22.34 -20.04 -16.94
CA ILE A 50 -21.00 -20.49 -16.50
C ILE A 50 -19.96 -19.39 -16.77
N VAL A 51 -19.97 -18.77 -17.94
CA VAL A 51 -19.05 -17.67 -18.29
C VAL A 51 -19.23 -16.47 -17.37
N VAL A 52 -20.47 -16.10 -17.04
CA VAL A 52 -20.76 -15.01 -16.10
C VAL A 52 -20.25 -15.35 -14.70
N ILE A 53 -20.45 -16.58 -14.21
CA ILE A 53 -19.93 -17.01 -12.90
C ILE A 53 -18.40 -16.97 -12.89
N VAL A 54 -17.74 -17.46 -13.94
CA VAL A 54 -16.27 -17.40 -14.06
C VAL A 54 -15.77 -15.95 -14.05
N LEU A 55 -16.45 -15.05 -14.76
CA LEU A 55 -16.12 -13.62 -14.72
C LEU A 55 -16.29 -13.02 -13.32
N ILE A 56 -17.37 -13.35 -12.62
CA ILE A 56 -17.59 -12.90 -11.24
C ILE A 56 -16.48 -13.42 -10.32
N VAL A 57 -16.11 -14.70 -10.43
CA VAL A 57 -15.03 -15.30 -9.62
C VAL A 57 -13.69 -14.65 -9.95
N LEU A 58 -13.39 -14.41 -11.22
CA LEU A 58 -12.16 -13.71 -11.63
C LEU A 58 -12.13 -12.28 -11.10
N LEU A 59 -13.23 -11.53 -11.16
CA LEU A 59 -13.31 -10.17 -10.60
C LEU A 59 -13.19 -10.19 -9.07
N ALA A 60 -13.84 -11.14 -8.40
CA ALA A 60 -13.76 -11.32 -6.95
C ALA A 60 -12.34 -11.65 -6.46
N ILE A 61 -11.51 -12.29 -7.29
CA ILE A 61 -10.11 -12.59 -6.99
C ILE A 61 -9.17 -11.47 -7.46
N ALA A 62 -9.47 -10.81 -8.59
CA ALA A 62 -8.64 -9.75 -9.16
C ALA A 62 -8.52 -8.53 -8.24
N VAL A 63 -9.61 -8.14 -7.57
CA VAL A 63 -9.63 -7.02 -6.61
C VAL A 63 -8.70 -7.27 -5.40
N PRO A 64 -8.80 -8.40 -4.67
CA PRO A 64 -7.91 -8.68 -3.55
C PRO A 64 -6.46 -8.95 -3.97
N LEU A 65 -6.21 -9.50 -5.19
CA LEU A 65 -4.84 -9.61 -5.70
C LEU A 65 -4.17 -8.25 -5.81
N ARG A 66 -4.88 -7.23 -6.32
CA ARG A 66 -4.36 -5.86 -6.41
C ARG A 66 -4.03 -5.31 -5.01
N ASN A 67 -4.88 -5.57 -4.02
CA ASN A 67 -4.69 -5.09 -2.65
C ASN A 67 -3.49 -5.77 -1.94
N TYR A 68 -3.25 -7.04 -2.23
CA TYR A 68 -2.16 -7.82 -1.62
C TYR A 68 -0.76 -7.29 -1.98
N TYR A 69 -0.58 -6.74 -3.19
CA TYR A 69 0.71 -6.20 -3.62
C TYR A 69 1.03 -4.81 -3.02
N HIS A 70 0.04 -4.02 -2.62
CA HIS A 70 0.26 -2.71 -2.00
C HIS A 70 0.86 -2.82 -0.59
N GLY A 71 0.38 -3.79 0.20
CA GLY A 71 0.81 -3.95 1.60
C GLY A 71 2.30 -4.29 1.78
N ARG A 72 2.96 -4.87 0.77
CA ARG A 72 4.37 -5.30 0.94
C ARG A 72 5.36 -4.14 0.97
N SER A 73 5.07 -3.06 0.23
CA SER A 73 5.88 -1.83 0.26
C SER A 73 5.65 -1.02 1.53
N GLU A 74 4.42 -1.00 2.03
CA GLU A 74 4.05 -0.36 3.29
C GLU A 74 4.70 -1.09 4.47
N ILE A 75 4.67 -2.43 4.50
CA ILE A 75 5.34 -3.21 5.54
C ILE A 75 6.84 -2.92 5.58
N ALA A 76 7.52 -2.87 4.41
CA ALA A 76 8.94 -2.55 4.37
C ALA A 76 9.24 -1.14 4.91
N ARG A 77 8.46 -0.13 4.48
CA ARG A 77 8.59 1.25 4.97
C ARG A 77 8.32 1.37 6.47
N LEU A 78 7.31 0.67 6.98
CA LEU A 78 6.99 0.66 8.41
C LEU A 78 8.08 -0.02 9.25
N HIS A 79 8.70 -1.09 8.74
CA HIS A 79 9.82 -1.73 9.45
C HIS A 79 11.04 -0.80 9.48
N GLU A 80 11.33 -0.11 8.38
CA GLU A 80 12.41 0.87 8.30
C GLU A 80 12.18 2.06 9.25
N SER A 81 10.95 2.58 9.32
CA SER A 81 10.62 3.66 10.25
C SER A 81 10.71 3.23 11.70
N ILE A 82 10.30 1.99 12.03
CA ILE A 82 10.47 1.43 13.38
C ILE A 82 11.95 1.31 13.73
N ALA A 83 12.78 0.79 12.82
CA ALA A 83 14.22 0.67 13.05
C ALA A 83 14.86 2.05 13.28
N ALA A 84 14.59 3.03 12.42
CA ALA A 84 15.09 4.38 12.57
C ALA A 84 14.67 5.03 13.90
N LYS A 85 13.42 4.81 14.34
CA LYS A 85 12.92 5.32 15.63
C LYS A 85 13.54 4.61 16.83
N GLN A 86 13.85 3.32 16.71
CA GLN A 86 14.57 2.59 17.76
C GLN A 86 16.01 3.07 17.89
N ASP A 87 16.69 3.33 16.78
CA ASP A 87 18.06 3.88 16.77
C ASP A 87 18.09 5.30 17.37
N GLU A 88 17.13 6.15 16.99
CA GLU A 88 16.97 7.50 17.55
C GLU A 88 16.74 7.43 19.07
N LYS A 89 15.86 6.54 19.52
CA LYS A 89 15.61 6.30 20.95
C LYS A 89 16.88 5.84 21.67
N ALA A 90 17.64 4.91 21.09
CA ALA A 90 18.88 4.41 21.69
C ALA A 90 19.93 5.52 21.84
N ALA A 91 20.12 6.33 20.80
CA ALA A 91 21.03 7.48 20.83
C ALA A 91 20.62 8.54 21.86
N LEU A 92 19.31 8.83 21.98
CA LEU A 92 18.80 9.75 22.98
C LEU A 92 18.99 9.22 24.40
N LEU A 93 18.74 7.93 24.63
CA LEU A 93 18.98 7.30 25.93
C LEU A 93 20.46 7.31 26.31
N GLU A 94 21.36 7.08 25.36
CA GLU A 94 22.80 7.19 25.59
C GLU A 94 23.20 8.61 25.99
N LYS A 95 22.64 9.64 25.33
CA LYS A 95 22.88 11.04 25.71
C LYS A 95 22.38 11.31 27.12
N ILE A 96 21.14 10.91 27.44
CA ILE A 96 20.58 11.08 28.78
C ILE A 96 21.47 10.41 29.82
N ASP A 97 21.97 9.21 29.54
CA ASP A 97 22.84 8.49 30.47
C ASP A 97 24.17 9.20 30.70
N LYS A 98 24.78 9.79 29.67
CA LYS A 98 25.95 10.66 29.82
C LYS A 98 25.68 11.84 30.77
N TYR A 99 24.53 12.50 30.59
CA TYR A 99 24.10 13.61 31.45
C TYR A 99 23.73 13.21 32.88
N LYS A 100 23.58 11.92 33.23
CA LYS A 100 23.35 11.51 34.63
C LYS A 100 24.62 11.54 35.48
N SER A 101 25.79 11.59 34.86
CA SER A 101 27.05 11.67 35.59
C SER A 101 27.38 13.12 35.93
N ASP A 102 27.54 13.42 37.22
CA ASP A 102 27.86 14.78 37.70
C ASP A 102 29.15 15.31 37.08
N GLU A 103 30.15 14.45 36.89
CA GLU A 103 31.42 14.81 36.25
C GLU A 103 31.23 15.30 34.80
N TYR A 104 30.33 14.68 34.04
CA TYR A 104 30.02 15.12 32.68
C TYR A 104 29.30 16.47 32.68
N ILE A 105 28.35 16.68 33.60
CA ILE A 105 27.67 17.96 33.77
C ILE A 105 28.68 19.06 34.11
N LYS A 106 29.59 18.83 35.06
CA LYS A 106 30.62 19.80 35.45
C LYS A 106 31.54 20.15 34.28
N GLN A 107 31.98 19.16 33.52
CA GLN A 107 32.81 19.37 32.34
C GLN A 107 32.09 20.18 31.26
N GLU A 108 30.84 19.82 30.96
CA GLU A 108 30.03 20.52 29.96
C GLU A 108 29.72 21.96 30.40
N ALA A 109 29.40 22.16 31.68
CA ALA A 109 29.12 23.47 32.23
C ALA A 109 30.37 24.37 32.19
N ARG A 110 31.54 23.84 32.54
CA ARG A 110 32.81 24.56 32.42
C ARG A 110 33.16 24.88 30.96
N ARG A 111 32.92 23.97 30.02
CA ARG A 111 33.20 24.18 28.58
C ARG A 111 32.27 25.21 27.95
N ARG A 112 30.97 25.12 28.24
CA ARG A 112 29.94 25.90 27.55
C ARG A 112 29.61 27.22 28.24
N PHE A 113 29.69 27.26 29.57
CA PHE A 113 29.32 28.42 30.39
C PHE A 113 30.50 28.99 31.19
N GLY A 114 31.67 28.35 31.18
CA GLY A 114 32.84 28.84 31.91
C GLY A 114 32.70 28.79 33.45
N VAL A 115 31.74 28.03 33.98
CA VAL A 115 31.49 27.94 35.43
C VAL A 115 32.56 27.09 36.14
N VAL A 116 32.72 27.31 37.45
CA VAL A 116 33.67 26.61 38.33
C VAL A 116 32.99 26.15 39.62
N ASP A 117 33.51 25.10 40.26
CA ASP A 117 32.94 24.60 41.53
C ASP A 117 33.16 25.62 42.66
N GLU A 118 32.34 25.53 43.73
CA GLU A 118 32.47 26.41 44.89
C GLU A 118 33.89 26.32 45.49
N GLY A 119 34.58 27.46 45.56
CA GLY A 119 35.95 27.55 46.09
C GLY A 119 37.06 27.46 45.03
N GLU A 120 36.75 27.21 43.76
CA GLU A 120 37.72 27.29 42.66
C GLU A 120 37.80 28.70 42.07
N THR A 121 39.00 29.14 41.65
CA THR A 121 39.20 30.46 41.02
C THR A 121 39.50 30.30 39.53
N ALA A 122 38.63 30.84 38.67
CA ALA A 122 38.85 30.85 37.22
C ALA A 122 39.91 31.93 36.85
N TYR A 123 40.98 31.53 36.16
CA TYR A 123 41.96 32.45 35.60
C TYR A 123 41.77 32.55 34.08
N ARG A 124 41.64 33.78 33.57
CA ARG A 124 41.66 34.07 32.14
C ARG A 124 43.00 34.71 31.79
N ILE A 125 43.76 34.08 30.90
CA ILE A 125 45.00 34.65 30.38
C ILE A 125 44.63 35.71 29.35
N ILE A 126 44.96 36.97 29.63
CA ILE A 126 44.83 38.08 28.68
C ILE A 126 46.24 38.38 28.19
N ASP A 127 46.53 37.99 26.95
CA ASP A 127 47.78 38.33 26.28
C ASP A 127 47.58 39.63 25.47
N PRO A 128 48.33 40.70 25.76
CA PRO A 128 48.23 41.96 25.01
C PRO A 128 48.62 41.86 23.53
N GLN A 129 49.29 40.77 23.10
CA GLN A 129 49.61 40.50 21.70
C GLN A 129 48.51 39.71 20.97
N ILE A 130 47.58 39.08 21.70
CA ILE A 130 46.44 38.38 21.12
C ILE A 130 45.34 39.41 20.87
N LYS A 131 45.12 39.76 19.60
CA LYS A 131 43.95 40.54 19.20
C LYS A 131 42.71 39.71 19.56
N PRO A 132 41.77 40.24 20.37
CA PRO A 132 40.54 39.53 20.65
C PRO A 132 39.82 39.30 19.32
N ASP A 133 39.60 38.03 18.97
CA ASP A 133 38.72 37.68 17.86
C ASP A 133 37.29 37.93 18.36
N ASN A 134 36.67 39.01 17.88
CA ASN A 134 35.31 39.44 18.24
C ASN A 134 34.23 38.40 17.88
N GLN A 135 34.61 37.25 17.33
CA GLN A 135 33.71 36.18 16.88
C GLN A 135 33.33 35.17 17.98
N LEU A 136 33.97 35.20 19.15
CA LEU A 136 33.78 34.19 20.22
C LEU A 136 33.23 34.76 21.53
N THR A 137 33.09 36.07 21.63
CA THR A 137 32.27 36.68 22.68
C THR A 137 30.93 36.97 22.04
N THR A 138 29.82 36.48 22.60
CA THR A 138 28.55 37.17 22.43
C THR A 138 28.83 38.59 22.90
N ASP A 139 29.13 39.47 21.94
CA ASP A 139 29.32 40.88 22.16
C ASP A 139 28.01 41.31 22.80
N GLY A 140 28.05 41.74 24.06
CA GLY A 140 26.90 42.24 24.81
C GLY A 140 26.42 43.59 24.26
N GLN A 141 26.47 43.74 22.94
CA GLN A 141 25.80 44.75 22.15
C GLN A 141 24.57 44.11 21.47
N GLU A 142 23.93 43.14 22.13
CA GLU A 142 22.49 43.03 21.95
C GLU A 142 21.92 44.33 22.50
N GLU A 143 21.23 45.08 21.64
CA GLU A 143 20.42 46.23 22.05
C GLU A 143 19.69 45.83 23.34
N GLU A 144 19.98 46.50 24.47
CA GLU A 144 19.34 46.19 25.75
C GLU A 144 17.83 46.24 25.53
N ASP A 145 17.21 45.07 25.36
CA ASP A 145 15.78 44.97 25.21
C ASP A 145 15.18 45.45 26.53
N SER A 146 14.65 46.67 26.49
CA SER A 146 14.08 47.34 27.66
C SER A 146 12.84 46.63 28.23
N ARG A 147 12.34 45.60 27.53
CA ARG A 147 11.22 44.75 27.95
C ARG A 147 11.66 43.80 29.07
N GLN A 148 10.70 43.41 29.92
CA GLN A 148 10.97 42.46 30.99
C GLN A 148 11.26 41.06 30.39
N TRP A 149 12.08 40.24 31.05
CA TRP A 149 12.44 38.89 30.54
C TRP A 149 11.22 38.01 30.24
N TYR A 150 10.14 38.15 31.01
CA TYR A 150 8.92 37.38 30.78
C TYR A 150 8.19 37.84 29.52
N GLU A 151 8.28 39.12 29.15
CA GLU A 151 7.63 39.67 27.95
C GLU A 151 8.30 39.12 26.70
N VAL A 152 9.64 39.10 26.67
CA VAL A 152 10.42 38.50 25.58
C VAL A 152 10.10 37.02 25.40
N LEU A 153 9.96 36.28 26.51
CA LEU A 153 9.59 34.86 26.44
C LEU A 153 8.15 34.63 25.95
N TRP A 154 7.20 35.45 26.40
CA TRP A 154 5.82 35.34 25.92
C TRP A 154 5.69 35.74 24.45
N ASP A 155 6.49 36.70 23.99
CA ASP A 155 6.57 37.12 22.57
C ASP A 155 7.01 35.94 21.69
N SER A 156 8.05 35.21 22.08
CA SER A 156 8.52 34.02 21.35
C SER A 156 7.48 32.90 21.20
N VAL A 157 6.49 32.83 22.10
CA VAL A 157 5.40 31.85 22.03
C VAL A 157 4.18 32.41 21.30
N ALA A 158 3.97 33.72 21.40
CA ALA A 158 2.84 34.43 20.82
C ALA A 158 3.07 34.81 19.36
N GLU A 159 4.32 34.93 18.92
CA GLU A 159 4.69 35.22 17.54
C GLU A 159 4.32 34.02 16.65
N PRO A 160 3.26 34.14 15.82
CA PRO A 160 2.98 33.11 14.84
C PRO A 160 4.13 33.09 13.84
N PRO A 161 4.49 31.93 13.26
CA PRO A 161 5.55 31.87 12.26
C PRO A 161 5.19 32.86 11.15
N GLU A 162 6.02 33.89 10.96
CA GLU A 162 5.86 34.80 9.84
C GLU A 162 5.85 33.93 8.56
N GLU A 163 4.80 34.06 7.75
CA GLU A 163 4.76 33.49 6.41
C GLU A 163 5.80 34.24 5.55
N GLU A 164 7.08 33.97 5.80
CA GLU A 164 8.14 34.34 4.90
C GLU A 164 7.91 33.59 3.58
N ALA A 165 7.61 34.36 2.53
CA ALA A 165 7.63 33.88 1.15
C ALA A 165 8.89 33.04 0.90
N PRO A 166 8.78 31.92 0.15
CA PRO A 166 9.69 30.78 0.25
C PRO A 166 11.13 31.19 -0.05
N SER A 167 11.89 31.46 1.00
CA SER A 167 13.34 31.44 0.95
C SER A 167 13.76 29.98 1.11
N GLU A 168 14.45 29.52 0.07
CA GLU A 168 14.82 28.15 -0.23
C GLU A 168 15.84 27.61 0.79
N GLN A 169 15.42 27.35 2.03
CA GLN A 169 16.20 26.62 3.02
C GLN A 169 15.39 25.44 3.55
N VAL A 170 15.49 24.34 2.79
CA VAL A 170 14.88 23.05 3.05
C VAL A 170 15.61 22.36 4.22
N ASN A 171 15.30 22.77 5.44
CA ASN A 171 15.51 21.94 6.62
C ASN A 171 14.36 20.94 6.71
N HIS A 172 14.54 19.81 6.04
CA HIS A 172 13.60 18.69 6.02
C HIS A 172 13.56 17.99 7.39
N LEU A 173 12.78 18.53 8.32
CA LEU A 173 12.22 17.67 9.37
C LEU A 173 11.16 16.77 8.69
N PRO A 174 11.22 15.43 8.85
CA PRO A 174 10.13 14.55 8.41
C PRO A 174 8.90 14.76 9.31
N ILE A 175 8.22 15.90 9.14
CA ILE A 175 6.87 16.10 9.63
C ILE A 175 5.98 15.59 8.51
N GLU A 176 5.34 14.46 8.76
CA GLU A 176 4.27 13.91 7.93
C GLU A 176 3.24 15.04 7.68
N PRO A 177 2.94 15.41 6.42
CA PRO A 177 1.91 16.40 6.17
C PRO A 177 0.59 15.87 6.76
N PRO A 178 -0.17 16.69 7.51
CA PRO A 178 -1.47 16.28 8.02
C PRO A 178 -2.33 15.82 6.84
N PRO A 179 -3.12 14.73 6.99
CA PRO A 179 -3.93 14.22 5.89
C PRO A 179 -4.82 15.34 5.39
N GLU A 180 -4.69 15.67 4.10
CA GLU A 180 -5.56 16.61 3.40
C GLU A 180 -7.01 16.14 3.54
N GLU A 181 -7.72 16.71 4.51
CA GLU A 181 -9.15 16.58 4.67
C GLU A 181 -9.79 17.33 3.51
N LYS A 182 -10.10 16.58 2.45
CA LYS A 182 -10.81 17.11 1.29
C LYS A 182 -12.18 17.57 1.75
N ALA A 183 -12.34 18.89 1.89
CA ALA A 183 -13.61 19.54 2.04
C ALA A 183 -14.53 19.13 0.88
N ASP A 184 -15.54 18.34 1.21
CA ASP A 184 -16.61 17.95 0.31
C ASP A 184 -17.45 19.19 0.01
N VAL A 185 -17.42 19.65 -1.25
CA VAL A 185 -18.25 20.75 -1.76
C VAL A 185 -19.15 20.16 -2.85
N ARG A 186 -20.25 19.52 -2.45
CA ARG A 186 -21.63 19.82 -2.89
C ARG A 186 -22.67 18.83 -2.38
#